data_AF-A0A088E2V9-F1
#
_entry.id   AF-A0A088E2V9-F1
#
_cell.length_a   1.000
_cell.length_b   1.000
_cell.length_c   1.000
_cell.angle_alpha   90.00
_cell.angle_beta   90.00
_cell.angle_gamma   90.00
#
_symmetry.space_group_name_H-M   'P 1'
#
loop_
_entity.id
_entity.type
_entity.pdbx_description
1 polymer ?
#
loop_
_entity_poly.entity_id
_entity_poly.type
_entity_poly.pdbx_seq_one_letter_code
_entity_poly.pdbx_strand_id
1 'polypeptide(L)'
;MTVWEFVSDLSESILEHYGDKLRGLAFLPSDPVLMLVVLDGVDQISFLARGQIFHYFYKKQRREDKARKIVIETGSDPSVTGIVISPKELEHHYPVVLSILSAGYILYDPGNIFKEKWRVVNYLGKKLIDIKNIKKGEVVEI
;
A
#
# COMPACT_ATOMS: atom_id res chain seq x y z
N MET A 1 1.11 -5.30 -18.11
CA MET A 1 0.73 -4.56 -16.90
C MET A 1 2.02 -4.34 -16.09
N THR A 2 2.22 -3.22 -15.40
CA THR A 2 3.42 -2.97 -14.58
C THR A 2 3.18 -3.35 -13.12
N VAL A 3 4.23 -3.45 -12.30
CA VAL A 3 4.07 -3.62 -10.83
C VAL A 3 3.26 -2.46 -10.23
N TRP A 4 3.41 -1.25 -10.76
CA TRP A 4 2.65 -0.08 -10.31
C TRP A 4 1.17 -0.18 -10.68
N GLU A 5 0.84 -0.67 -11.88
CA GLU A 5 -0.54 -0.96 -12.26
C GLU A 5 -1.12 -2.08 -11.39
N PHE A 6 -0.35 -3.13 -11.07
CA PHE A 6 -0.79 -4.17 -10.13
C PHE A 6 -1.09 -3.60 -8.74
N VAL A 7 -0.21 -2.75 -8.21
CA VAL A 7 -0.41 -2.09 -6.90
C VAL A 7 -1.64 -1.17 -6.95
N SER A 8 -1.86 -0.45 -8.06
CA SER A 8 -3.04 0.40 -8.25
C SER A 8 -4.33 -0.43 -8.20
N ASP A 9 -4.44 -1.47 -9.05
CA ASP A 9 -5.63 -2.30 -9.11
C ASP A 9 -5.88 -3.05 -7.78
N LEU A 10 -4.81 -3.52 -7.13
CA LEU A 10 -4.89 -4.14 -5.81
C LEU A 10 -5.43 -3.15 -4.75
N SER A 11 -4.97 -1.91 -4.79
CA SER A 11 -5.40 -0.84 -3.89
C SER A 11 -6.86 -0.51 -4.08
N GLU A 12 -7.30 -0.39 -5.33
CA GLU A 12 -8.71 -0.18 -5.67
C GLU A 12 -9.57 -1.34 -5.17
N SER A 13 -9.15 -2.60 -5.38
CA SER A 13 -9.91 -3.75 -4.90
C SER A 13 -10.07 -3.80 -3.38
N ILE A 14 -9.02 -3.43 -2.64
CA ILE A 14 -9.05 -3.34 -1.17
C ILE A 14 -9.99 -2.21 -0.72
N LEU A 15 -9.88 -1.04 -1.35
CA LEU A 15 -10.71 0.13 -1.06
C LEU A 15 -12.20 -0.16 -1.32
N GLU A 16 -12.53 -0.73 -2.48
CA GLU A 16 -13.91 -1.09 -2.85
C GLU A 16 -14.52 -2.12 -1.89
N HIS A 17 -13.73 -3.12 -1.47
CA HIS A 17 -14.24 -4.18 -0.61
C HIS A 17 -14.47 -3.72 0.84
N TYR A 18 -13.54 -2.94 1.39
CA TYR A 18 -13.61 -2.55 2.81
C TYR A 18 -14.32 -1.22 3.05
N GLY A 19 -14.37 -0.33 2.05
CA GLY A 19 -15.04 0.97 2.16
C GLY A 19 -14.63 1.69 3.46
N ASP A 20 -15.63 2.03 4.27
CA ASP A 20 -15.46 2.78 5.52
C ASP A 20 -14.63 2.08 6.60
N LYS A 21 -14.43 0.75 6.49
CA LYS A 21 -13.57 0.00 7.41
C LYS A 21 -12.09 0.19 7.11
N LEU A 22 -11.75 0.54 5.86
CA LEU A 22 -10.39 0.92 5.51
C LEU A 22 -10.11 2.30 6.09
N ARG A 23 -9.08 2.40 6.92
CA ARG A 23 -8.70 3.66 7.56
C ARG A 23 -7.47 4.28 6.93
N GLY A 24 -6.65 3.48 6.27
CA GLY A 24 -5.44 3.95 5.62
C GLY A 24 -4.88 2.94 4.65
N LEU A 25 -4.26 3.44 3.60
CA LEU A 25 -3.54 2.65 2.61
C LEU A 25 -2.29 3.41 2.20
N ALA A 26 -1.13 2.75 2.29
CA ALA A 26 0.14 3.31 1.87
C ALA A 26 1.03 2.21 1.27
N PHE A 27 2.06 2.59 0.54
CA PHE A 27 3.07 1.63 0.08
C PHE A 27 4.47 2.24 0.02
N LEU A 28 5.48 1.40 0.18
CA LEU A 28 6.89 1.73 -0.03
C LEU A 28 7.34 1.10 -1.36
N PRO A 29 7.90 1.88 -2.31
CA PRO A 29 8.43 1.38 -3.58
C PRO A 29 9.79 0.66 -3.41
N SER A 30 9.79 -0.44 -2.65
CA SER A 30 10.94 -1.33 -2.45
C SER A 30 10.81 -2.61 -3.29
N ASP A 31 11.76 -3.53 -3.18
CA ASP A 31 11.65 -4.90 -3.69
C ASP A 31 11.80 -5.90 -2.54
N PRO A 32 10.72 -6.56 -2.07
CA PRO A 32 9.33 -6.42 -2.55
C PRO A 32 8.73 -5.05 -2.24
N VAL A 33 7.71 -4.64 -3.01
CA VAL A 33 6.88 -3.48 -2.69
C VAL A 33 6.14 -3.79 -1.38
N LEU A 34 6.30 -2.93 -0.37
CA LEU A 34 5.59 -3.11 0.90
C LEU A 34 4.31 -2.29 0.88
N MET A 35 3.18 -2.93 1.17
CA MET A 35 1.87 -2.29 1.16
C MET A 35 1.28 -2.33 2.57
N LEU A 36 1.03 -1.17 3.15
CA LEU A 36 0.40 -1.01 4.45
C LEU A 36 -1.11 -0.84 4.26
N VAL A 37 -1.88 -1.71 4.90
CA VAL A 37 -3.35 -1.67 4.95
C VAL A 37 -3.76 -1.45 6.39
N VAL A 38 -4.38 -0.31 6.69
CA VAL A 38 -4.91 -0.01 8.03
C VAL A 38 -6.40 -0.26 8.03
N LEU A 39 -6.85 -1.26 8.80
CA LEU A 39 -8.24 -1.75 8.78
C LEU A 39 -8.82 -1.81 10.20
N ASP A 40 -10.07 -1.37 10.36
CA ASP A 40 -10.78 -1.53 11.63
C ASP A 40 -11.07 -3.00 11.97
N GLY A 41 -10.96 -3.35 13.26
CA GLY A 41 -11.37 -4.66 13.78
C GLY A 41 -10.36 -5.80 13.56
N VAL A 42 -9.16 -5.51 13.06
CA VAL A 42 -8.11 -6.53 12.91
C VAL A 42 -7.22 -6.70 14.15
N ASP A 43 -7.36 -5.84 15.16
CA ASP A 43 -6.60 -5.90 16.42
C ASP A 43 -6.81 -7.22 17.18
N GLN A 44 -7.98 -7.86 16.99
CA GLN A 44 -8.34 -9.11 17.67
C GLN A 44 -7.96 -10.39 16.91
N ILE A 45 -7.46 -10.30 15.68
CA ILE A 45 -7.10 -11.47 14.87
C ILE A 45 -5.60 -11.66 14.76
N SER A 46 -5.18 -12.92 14.61
CA SER A 46 -3.78 -13.30 14.55
C SER A 46 -3.07 -12.76 13.30
N PHE A 47 -1.74 -12.61 13.39
CA PHE A 47 -0.90 -12.21 12.27
C PHE A 47 -1.10 -13.07 11.02
N LEU A 48 -1.30 -14.39 11.18
CA LEU A 48 -1.59 -15.29 10.07
C LEU A 48 -2.93 -14.98 9.38
N ALA A 49 -3.97 -14.69 10.16
CA ALA A 49 -5.28 -14.31 9.61
C ALA A 49 -5.20 -12.98 8.86
N ARG A 50 -4.42 -12.02 9.38
CA ARG A 50 -4.12 -10.75 8.70
C ARG A 50 -3.38 -10.96 7.38
N GLY A 51 -2.43 -11.89 7.33
CA GLY A 51 -1.78 -12.30 6.08
C GLY A 51 -2.76 -12.89 5.07
N GLN A 52 -3.75 -13.68 5.51
CA GLN A 52 -4.80 -14.22 4.62
C GLN A 52 -5.70 -13.13 4.04
N ILE A 53 -5.97 -12.06 4.81
CA ILE A 53 -6.71 -10.89 4.29
C ILE A 53 -6.00 -10.34 3.06
N PHE A 54 -4.72 -9.99 3.17
CA PHE A 54 -3.99 -9.45 2.03
C PHE A 54 -3.88 -10.45 0.88
N HIS A 55 -3.58 -11.72 1.21
CA HIS A 55 -3.42 -12.78 0.21
C HIS A 55 -4.67 -13.02 -0.62
N TYR A 56 -5.85 -12.84 -0.04
CA TYR A 56 -7.12 -12.91 -0.76
C TYR A 56 -7.15 -11.91 -1.92
N PHE A 57 -6.86 -10.63 -1.66
CA PHE A 57 -6.84 -9.59 -2.70
C PHE A 57 -5.72 -9.81 -3.70
N TYR A 58 -4.53 -10.13 -3.22
CA TYR A 58 -3.37 -10.42 -4.07
C TYR A 58 -3.68 -11.55 -5.07
N LYS A 59 -4.24 -12.67 -4.59
CA LYS A 59 -4.63 -13.81 -5.46
C LYS A 59 -5.75 -13.46 -6.42
N LYS A 60 -6.72 -12.64 -5.99
CA LYS A 60 -7.81 -12.17 -6.84
C LYS A 60 -7.22 -11.35 -8.00
N GLN A 61 -6.36 -10.37 -7.70
CA GLN A 61 -5.73 -9.52 -8.71
C GLN A 61 -4.81 -10.32 -9.64
N ARG A 62 -4.03 -11.26 -9.10
CA ARG A 62 -3.17 -12.16 -9.88
C ARG A 62 -3.95 -12.99 -10.91
N ARG A 63 -5.21 -13.31 -10.66
CA ARG A 63 -6.03 -14.14 -11.56
C ARG A 63 -6.55 -13.38 -12.77
N GLU A 64 -6.49 -12.05 -12.76
CA GLU A 64 -6.90 -11.25 -13.90
C GLU A 64 -5.97 -11.46 -15.11
N ASP A 65 -6.53 -11.45 -16.31
CA ASP A 65 -5.78 -11.77 -17.53
C ASP A 65 -4.60 -10.81 -17.76
N LYS A 66 -4.72 -9.56 -17.32
CA LYS A 66 -3.63 -8.57 -17.36
C LYS A 66 -2.47 -8.93 -16.43
N ALA A 67 -2.77 -9.48 -15.25
CA ALA A 67 -1.78 -9.92 -14.27
C ALA A 67 -1.05 -11.19 -14.71
N ARG A 68 -1.79 -12.14 -15.29
CA ARG A 68 -1.20 -13.37 -15.86
C ARG A 68 -0.16 -13.07 -16.94
N LYS A 69 -0.38 -12.04 -17.76
CA LYS A 69 0.62 -11.60 -18.76
C LYS A 69 1.94 -11.18 -18.13
N ILE A 70 1.94 -10.49 -16.98
CA ILE A 70 3.18 -10.16 -16.25
C ILE A 70 3.93 -11.41 -15.86
N VAL A 71 3.24 -12.39 -15.28
CA VAL A 71 3.87 -13.63 -14.80
C VAL A 71 4.53 -14.38 -15.95
N ILE A 72 3.86 -14.39 -17.12
CA ILE A 72 4.40 -15.01 -18.34
C ILE A 72 5.61 -14.23 -18.88
N GLU A 73 5.55 -12.89 -18.89
CA GLU A 73 6.59 -12.02 -19.44
C GLU A 73 7.83 -11.90 -18.54
N THR A 74 7.64 -11.85 -17.22
CA THR A 74 8.71 -11.65 -16.23
C THR A 74 9.21 -12.96 -15.61
N GLY A 75 8.47 -14.06 -15.78
CA GLY A 75 8.78 -15.36 -15.16
C GLY A 75 8.53 -15.42 -13.66
N SER A 76 8.02 -14.36 -13.05
CA SER A 76 7.80 -14.25 -11.61
C SER A 76 6.48 -13.54 -11.29
N ASP A 77 5.94 -13.83 -10.11
CA ASP A 77 4.78 -13.10 -9.59
C ASP A 77 5.17 -11.65 -9.20
N PRO A 78 4.24 -10.67 -9.29
CA PRO A 78 4.50 -9.31 -8.82
C PRO A 78 4.95 -9.29 -7.34
N SER A 79 6.15 -8.77 -7.09
CA SER A 79 6.78 -8.75 -5.76
C SER A 79 6.11 -7.72 -4.85
N VAL A 80 4.94 -8.04 -4.28
CA VAL A 80 4.17 -7.17 -3.38
C VAL A 80 3.85 -7.90 -2.08
N THR A 81 4.26 -7.31 -0.95
CA THR A 81 4.02 -7.83 0.40
C THR A 81 3.08 -6.91 1.16
N GLY A 82 1.99 -7.46 1.70
CA GLY A 82 1.02 -6.70 2.47
C GLY A 82 1.20 -6.83 3.97
N ILE A 83 1.05 -5.70 4.64
CA ILE A 83 1.09 -5.56 6.10
C ILE A 83 -0.26 -4.99 6.50
N VAL A 84 -1.07 -5.81 7.17
CA VAL A 84 -2.40 -5.39 7.64
C VAL A 84 -2.31 -5.11 9.13
N ILE A 85 -2.69 -3.90 9.54
CA ILE A 85 -2.69 -3.46 10.94
C ILE A 85 -4.00 -2.76 11.29
N SER A 86 -4.27 -2.64 12.59
CA SER A 86 -5.34 -1.78 13.10
C SER A 86 -4.85 -0.33 13.25
N PRO A 87 -5.76 0.66 13.31
CA PRO A 87 -5.37 2.05 13.57
C PRO A 87 -4.61 2.24 14.89
N LYS A 88 -4.93 1.45 15.93
CA LYS A 88 -4.26 1.50 17.24
C LYS A 88 -2.77 1.15 17.14
N GLU A 89 -2.41 0.27 16.21
CA GLU A 89 -1.05 -0.20 16.02
C GLU A 89 -0.14 0.82 15.33
N LEU A 90 -0.70 1.91 14.77
CA LEU A 90 0.10 3.03 14.24
C LEU A 90 0.92 3.70 15.35
N GLU A 91 0.41 3.73 16.59
CA GLU A 91 1.08 4.34 17.73
C GLU A 91 2.22 3.47 18.30
N HIS A 92 2.33 2.21 17.85
CA HIS A 92 3.37 1.29 18.32
C HIS A 92 4.70 1.47 17.60
N HIS A 93 4.79 2.35 16.59
CA HIS A 93 6.04 2.71 15.92
C HIS A 93 6.81 1.50 15.37
N TYR A 94 6.10 0.49 14.84
CA TYR A 94 6.75 -0.67 14.25
C TYR A 94 7.71 -0.24 13.11
N PRO A 95 8.97 -0.72 13.09
CA PRO A 95 9.98 -0.21 12.15
C PRO A 95 9.56 -0.24 10.67
N VAL A 96 8.86 -1.30 10.27
CA VAL A 96 8.36 -1.44 8.88
C VAL A 96 7.26 -0.43 8.56
N VAL A 97 6.37 -0.16 9.52
CA VAL A 97 5.30 0.84 9.36
C VAL A 97 5.93 2.22 9.26
N LEU A 98 6.87 2.56 10.13
CA LEU A 98 7.61 3.82 10.06
C LEU A 98 8.32 3.99 8.71
N SER A 99 9.00 2.95 8.23
CA SER A 99 9.67 3.00 6.93
C SER A 99 8.71 3.32 5.79
N ILE A 100 7.52 2.73 5.80
CA ILE A 100 6.46 3.01 4.81
C ILE A 100 5.92 4.44 4.98
N LEU A 101 5.69 4.90 6.20
CA LEU A 101 5.12 6.24 6.43
C LEU A 101 6.12 7.37 6.14
N SER A 102 7.41 7.16 6.40
CA SER A 102 8.43 8.19 6.20
C SER A 102 8.97 8.24 4.76
N ALA A 103 9.01 7.12 4.04
CA ALA A 103 9.62 7.02 2.71
C ALA A 103 8.68 6.49 1.61
N GLY A 104 7.45 6.12 1.96
CA GLY A 104 6.45 5.61 1.03
C GLY A 104 5.49 6.68 0.53
N TYR A 105 4.41 6.20 -0.09
CA TYR A 105 3.32 6.99 -0.64
C TYR A 105 2.00 6.59 0.02
N ILE A 106 1.22 7.58 0.42
CA ILE A 106 -0.14 7.39 0.92
C ILE A 106 -1.10 7.36 -0.26
N LEU A 107 -1.86 6.26 -0.38
CA LEU A 107 -2.88 6.06 -1.40
C LEU A 107 -4.28 6.45 -0.89
N TYR A 108 -4.53 6.28 0.41
CA TYR A 108 -5.81 6.57 1.04
C TYR A 108 -5.60 6.91 2.52
N ASP A 109 -6.11 8.06 2.97
CA ASP A 109 -6.11 8.47 4.38
C ASP A 109 -7.26 9.47 4.66
N PRO A 110 -8.51 8.98 4.75
CA PRO A 110 -9.68 9.84 4.94
C PRO A 110 -9.69 10.53 6.31
N GLY A 111 -9.01 9.96 7.31
CA GLY A 111 -9.00 10.42 8.70
C GLY A 111 -7.75 11.21 9.09
N ASN A 112 -6.81 11.41 8.16
CA ASN A 112 -5.48 11.98 8.43
C ASN A 112 -4.76 11.24 9.58
N ILE A 113 -4.87 9.91 9.61
CA ILE A 113 -4.41 9.06 10.72
C ILE A 113 -2.89 8.87 10.73
N PHE A 114 -2.23 9.06 9.58
CA PHE A 114 -0.78 8.83 9.49
C PHE A 114 0.04 9.95 10.13
N LYS A 115 -0.57 11.12 10.43
CA LYS A 115 -0.02 12.24 11.23
C LYS A 115 1.37 12.79 10.83
N GLU A 116 2.00 12.27 9.77
CA GLU A 116 3.28 12.76 9.23
C GLU A 116 3.10 13.81 8.14
N LYS A 117 4.05 14.76 8.04
CA LYS A 117 4.06 15.84 7.05
C LYS A 117 4.70 15.38 5.73
N TRP A 118 3.96 14.75 4.82
CA TRP A 118 4.54 14.44 3.50
C TRP A 118 3.57 14.58 2.31
N ARG A 119 4.22 14.81 1.16
CA ARG A 119 3.67 15.25 -0.14
C ARG A 119 2.41 14.48 -0.51
N VAL A 120 1.37 15.22 -0.90
CA VAL A 120 0.10 14.78 -1.52
C VAL A 120 0.11 15.26 -2.98
N VAL A 121 -0.29 14.48 -3.99
CA VAL A 121 -0.48 14.98 -5.39
C VAL A 121 -1.86 14.60 -5.86
N ASN A 122 -2.20 14.65 -7.15
CA ASN A 122 -3.50 14.29 -7.72
C ASN A 122 -3.39 13.20 -8.81
N TYR A 123 -4.29 12.21 -8.78
CA TYR A 123 -4.54 11.19 -9.82
C TYR A 123 -6.04 11.14 -10.12
N LEU A 124 -6.39 11.24 -11.39
CA LEU A 124 -7.77 11.10 -11.89
C LEU A 124 -8.79 12.09 -11.25
N GLY A 125 -8.36 13.30 -10.90
CA GLY A 125 -9.24 14.31 -10.28
C GLY A 125 -9.51 14.11 -8.79
N LYS A 126 -8.85 13.13 -8.16
CA LYS A 126 -8.76 12.95 -6.70
C LYS A 126 -7.27 12.98 -6.29
N LYS A 127 -6.96 13.33 -5.04
CA LYS A 127 -5.57 13.47 -4.55
C LYS A 127 -4.79 12.13 -4.54
N LEU A 128 -3.70 11.98 -5.30
CA LEU A 128 -2.69 10.90 -5.37
C LEU A 128 -1.31 11.39 -5.92
N ILE A 129 -0.19 11.02 -5.27
CA ILE A 129 1.16 11.67 -5.33
C ILE A 129 2.01 11.45 -6.63
N ASP A 130 2.72 12.50 -7.12
CA ASP A 130 3.51 12.66 -8.36
C ASP A 130 4.92 12.06 -8.25
N ILE A 131 5.23 11.20 -9.21
CA ILE A 131 6.42 10.34 -9.27
C ILE A 131 7.55 10.99 -10.11
N LYS A 132 7.40 12.23 -10.65
CA LYS A 132 8.37 12.75 -11.64
C LYS A 132 9.51 13.66 -11.15
N ASN A 133 9.54 14.13 -9.90
CA ASN A 133 10.46 15.22 -9.52
C ASN A 133 11.47 14.93 -8.37
N ILE A 134 11.73 13.67 -8.01
CA ILE A 134 12.87 13.38 -7.12
C ILE A 134 14.15 13.32 -7.96
N LYS A 135 14.89 14.43 -8.01
CA LYS A 135 16.31 14.40 -8.38
C LYS A 135 17.04 13.62 -7.28
N LYS A 136 17.62 12.47 -7.62
CA LYS A 136 18.52 11.72 -6.73
C LYS A 136 19.67 12.66 -6.32
N GLY A 137 19.77 13.00 -5.04
CA GLY A 137 21.00 13.57 -4.47
C GLY A 137 20.91 14.83 -3.59
N GLU A 138 19.75 15.37 -3.24
CA GLU A 138 19.70 16.51 -2.30
C GLU A 138 19.41 16.07 -0.86
N VAL A 139 20.38 16.33 0.02
CA VAL A 139 20.22 16.29 1.48
C VAL A 139 19.39 17.51 1.87
N VAL A 140 18.27 17.29 2.56
CA VAL A 140 17.50 18.37 3.17
C VAL A 140 17.76 18.30 4.68
N GLU A 141 18.44 19.32 5.22
CA GLU A 141 18.56 19.52 6.66
C GLU A 141 17.18 19.86 7.24
N ILE A 142 16.84 19.23 8.38
CA ILE A 142 15.77 19.65 9.28
C ILE A 142 16.35 19.69 10.69
#